data_AF-A0A498G0B5-F1
#
_entry.id   AF-A0A498G0B5-F1
#
_cell.length_a   1.000
_cell.length_b   1.000
_cell.length_c   1.000
_cell.angle_alpha   90.00
_cell.angle_beta   90.00
_cell.angle_gamma   90.00
#
_symmetry.space_group_name_H-M   'P 1'
#
loop_
_entity.id
_entity.type
_entity.pdbx_description
1 polymer ?
#
loop_
_entity_poly.entity_id
_entity_poly.type
_entity_poly.pdbx_seq_one_letter_code
_entity_poly.pdbx_strand_id
1 'polypeptide(L)'
;LGVHPGLISRLVDERGFSPEAARDLMRGGLSVASEYVADGDALALKSGRPHYDVSDAVWDASNAVTRRAFELGAEVGCAVQLHTEATEDLTDLAAVAEEVGLDPSKVVKHYAAGELAGVTPSVMSDKERLERAAEAGEPFLMETDFVDDPDRPGMVLGPKT
;
A
#
# COMPACT_ATOMS: atom_id res chain seq x y z
N LEU A 1 -6.07 4.45 7.29
CA LEU A 1 -6.46 5.68 6.55
C LEU A 1 -5.32 6.09 5.63
N GLY A 2 -5.56 6.75 4.50
CA GLY A 2 -4.45 7.22 3.67
C GLY A 2 -4.86 7.68 2.28
N VAL A 3 -3.91 7.67 1.35
CA VAL A 3 -4.09 8.22 0.00
C VAL A 3 -3.83 7.12 -1.02
N HIS A 4 -4.81 6.86 -1.89
CA HIS A 4 -4.70 5.82 -2.90
C HIS A 4 -3.64 6.19 -3.97
N PRO A 5 -2.72 5.28 -4.36
CA PRO A 5 -1.65 5.60 -5.32
C PRO A 5 -2.19 6.06 -6.68
N GLY A 6 -3.30 5.48 -7.15
CA GLY A 6 -3.95 5.89 -8.40
C GLY A 6 -4.45 7.35 -8.44
N LEU A 7 -4.49 8.06 -7.31
CA LEU A 7 -4.81 9.50 -7.30
C LEU A 7 -3.77 10.32 -8.07
N ILE A 8 -2.51 9.90 -8.10
CA ILE A 8 -1.44 10.69 -8.72
C ILE A 8 -1.70 10.93 -10.21
N SER A 9 -2.11 9.89 -10.94
CA SER A 9 -2.45 9.98 -12.37
C SER A 9 -3.68 10.85 -12.59
N ARG A 10 -4.70 10.76 -11.73
CA ARG A 10 -5.87 11.66 -11.83
C ARG A 10 -5.47 13.13 -11.63
N LEU A 11 -4.56 13.41 -10.70
CA LEU A 11 -4.08 14.77 -10.48
C LEU A 11 -3.28 15.30 -11.67
N VAL A 12 -2.39 14.48 -12.23
CA VAL A 12 -1.53 14.88 -13.35
C VAL A 12 -2.34 14.95 -14.65
N ASP A 13 -3.01 13.86 -15.02
CA ASP A 13 -3.60 13.68 -16.35
C ASP A 13 -4.97 14.36 -16.48
N GLU A 14 -5.78 14.36 -15.42
CA GLU A 14 -7.15 14.91 -15.47
C GLU A 14 -7.25 16.32 -14.90
N ARG A 15 -6.35 16.68 -13.95
CA ARG A 15 -6.42 17.97 -13.22
C ARG A 15 -5.26 18.91 -13.56
N GLY A 16 -4.31 18.49 -14.37
CA GLY A 16 -3.21 19.32 -14.87
C GLY A 16 -2.16 19.69 -13.82
N PHE A 17 -2.02 18.91 -12.76
CA PHE A 17 -0.96 19.10 -11.78
C PHE A 17 0.38 18.67 -12.37
N SER A 18 1.48 19.30 -11.96
CA SER A 18 2.80 18.68 -12.15
C SER A 18 2.94 17.44 -11.23
N PRO A 19 3.77 16.44 -11.57
CA PRO A 19 4.04 15.30 -10.70
C PRO A 19 4.48 15.71 -9.28
N GLU A 20 5.25 16.78 -9.15
CA GLU A 20 5.70 17.33 -7.86
C GLU A 20 4.54 17.92 -7.06
N ALA A 21 3.67 18.70 -7.70
CA ALA A 21 2.50 19.28 -7.05
C ALA A 21 1.51 18.18 -6.61
N ALA A 22 1.33 17.13 -7.43
CA ALA A 22 0.52 15.98 -7.09
C ALA A 22 1.11 15.21 -5.90
N ARG A 23 2.43 14.95 -5.92
CA ARG A 23 3.16 14.37 -4.79
C ARG A 23 2.94 15.16 -3.51
N ASP A 24 3.13 16.47 -3.55
CA ASP A 24 3.06 17.31 -2.35
C ASP A 24 1.64 17.34 -1.76
N LEU A 25 0.61 17.38 -2.62
CA LEU A 25 -0.78 17.24 -2.19
C LEU A 25 -1.04 15.89 -1.52
N MET A 26 -0.57 14.79 -2.12
CA MET A 26 -0.74 13.44 -1.57
C MET A 26 0.01 13.26 -0.24
N ARG A 27 1.22 13.82 -0.11
CA ARG A 27 1.99 13.84 1.15
C ARG A 27 1.28 14.64 2.24
N GLY A 28 0.62 15.74 1.88
CA GLY A 28 -0.26 16.48 2.78
C GLY A 28 -1.42 15.64 3.30
N GLY A 29 -2.11 14.92 2.39
CA GLY A 29 -3.17 13.98 2.77
C GLY A 29 -2.71 12.86 3.70
N LEU A 30 -1.50 12.31 3.48
CA LEU A 30 -0.91 11.32 4.40
C LEU A 30 -0.58 11.91 5.77
N SER A 31 -0.13 13.17 5.83
CA SER A 31 0.17 13.84 7.10
C SER A 31 -1.09 14.05 7.93
N VAL A 32 -2.21 14.42 7.29
CA VAL A 32 -3.51 14.44 7.95
C VAL A 32 -3.90 13.03 8.39
N ALA A 33 -3.74 12.01 7.54
CA ALA A 33 -4.08 10.64 7.91
C ALA A 33 -3.29 10.11 9.11
N SER A 34 -2.03 10.54 9.31
CA SER A 34 -1.24 10.16 10.48
C SER A 34 -1.71 10.81 11.78
N GLU A 35 -2.34 11.99 11.73
CA GLU A 35 -2.95 12.61 12.91
C GLU A 35 -4.07 11.72 13.47
N TYR A 36 -4.94 11.19 12.60
CA TYR A 36 -5.99 10.23 13.01
C TYR A 36 -5.41 8.94 13.62
N VAL A 37 -4.22 8.52 13.16
CA VAL A 37 -3.54 7.37 13.78
C VAL A 37 -3.00 7.73 15.17
N ALA A 38 -2.38 8.89 15.31
CA ALA A 38 -1.87 9.38 16.59
C ALA A 38 -2.99 9.58 17.62
N ASP A 39 -4.17 10.03 17.17
CA ASP A 39 -5.36 10.23 18.02
C ASP A 39 -6.09 8.91 18.35
N GLY A 40 -5.72 7.80 17.71
CA GLY A 40 -6.31 6.47 17.94
C GLY A 40 -7.59 6.19 17.15
N ASP A 41 -8.01 7.11 16.28
CA ASP A 41 -9.17 6.95 15.39
C ASP A 41 -8.87 6.06 14.16
N ALA A 42 -7.58 5.84 13.86
CA ALA A 42 -7.12 4.92 12.82
C ALA A 42 -5.96 4.05 13.33
N LEU A 43 -5.84 2.83 12.78
CA LEU A 43 -4.81 1.86 13.21
C LEU A 43 -3.51 1.92 12.37
N ALA A 44 -3.61 2.28 11.09
CA ALA A 44 -2.53 2.17 10.12
C ALA A 44 -2.69 3.14 8.95
N LEU A 45 -1.59 3.41 8.26
CA LEU A 45 -1.59 4.18 7.02
C LEU A 45 -1.76 3.27 5.79
N LYS A 46 -2.36 3.80 4.71
CA LYS A 46 -2.46 3.10 3.41
C LYS A 46 -1.96 4.00 2.28
N SER A 47 -1.04 3.49 1.47
CA SER A 47 -0.44 4.21 0.33
C SER A 47 0.21 3.22 -0.65
N GLY A 48 1.06 3.70 -1.55
CA GLY A 48 1.93 2.87 -2.38
C GLY A 48 2.25 3.53 -3.71
N ARG A 49 2.41 2.72 -4.77
CA ARG A 49 2.76 3.17 -6.12
C ARG A 49 1.85 2.55 -7.19
N PRO A 50 1.67 3.20 -8.35
CA PRO A 50 0.88 2.66 -9.45
C PRO A 50 1.35 1.26 -9.88
N HIS A 51 0.41 0.42 -10.30
CA HIS A 51 0.67 -0.91 -10.87
C HIS A 51 0.49 -0.94 -12.40
N TYR A 52 0.57 0.23 -13.03
CA TYR A 52 0.36 0.46 -14.46
C TYR A 52 1.41 1.43 -14.97
N ASP A 53 1.61 1.44 -16.29
CA ASP A 53 2.64 2.27 -16.91
C ASP A 53 2.39 3.76 -16.66
N VAL A 54 3.42 4.45 -16.20
CA VAL A 54 3.43 5.88 -15.95
C VAL A 54 4.76 6.47 -16.40
N SER A 55 4.84 7.79 -16.55
CA SER A 55 6.12 8.45 -16.81
C SER A 55 7.07 8.32 -15.61
N ASP A 56 8.38 8.40 -15.86
CA ASP A 56 9.41 8.37 -14.82
C ASP A 56 9.16 9.43 -13.73
N ALA A 57 8.73 10.64 -14.14
CA ALA A 57 8.41 11.71 -13.19
C ALA A 57 7.24 11.36 -12.25
N VAL A 58 6.22 10.65 -12.75
CA VAL A 58 5.09 10.17 -11.94
C VAL A 58 5.52 8.99 -11.07
N TRP A 59 6.38 8.12 -11.57
CA TRP A 59 6.96 7.01 -10.81
C TRP A 59 7.78 7.52 -9.63
N ASP A 60 8.69 8.47 -9.85
CA ASP A 60 9.51 9.09 -8.82
C ASP A 60 8.65 9.81 -7.78
N ALA A 61 7.65 10.57 -8.25
CA ALA A 61 6.68 11.23 -7.39
C ALA A 61 5.91 10.22 -6.52
N SER A 62 5.48 9.08 -7.08
CA SER A 62 4.77 8.01 -6.35
C SER A 62 5.65 7.33 -5.30
N ASN A 63 6.91 7.05 -5.62
CA ASN A 63 7.86 6.48 -4.66
C ASN A 63 8.17 7.47 -3.53
N ALA A 64 8.23 8.78 -3.82
CA ALA A 64 8.37 9.81 -2.78
C ALA A 64 7.12 9.90 -1.86
N VAL A 65 5.91 9.68 -2.40
CA VAL A 65 4.69 9.56 -1.58
C VAL A 65 4.74 8.29 -0.71
N THR A 66 5.18 7.16 -1.27
CA THR A 66 5.37 5.91 -0.51
C THR A 66 6.38 6.09 0.63
N ARG A 67 7.55 6.68 0.36
CA ARG A 67 8.55 7.00 1.39
C ARG A 67 7.95 7.88 2.50
N ARG A 68 7.15 8.89 2.16
CA ARG A 68 6.48 9.72 3.18
C ARG A 68 5.51 8.92 4.04
N ALA A 69 4.81 7.94 3.49
CA ALA A 69 3.96 7.05 4.28
C ALA A 69 4.79 6.25 5.29
N PHE A 70 5.98 5.78 4.89
CA PHE A 70 6.89 5.06 5.81
C PHE A 70 7.48 5.96 6.89
N GLU A 71 7.92 7.18 6.54
CA GLU A 71 8.39 8.17 7.51
C GLU A 71 7.33 8.43 8.59
N LEU A 72 6.08 8.65 8.16
CA LEU A 72 4.95 8.87 9.08
C LEU A 72 4.63 7.62 9.89
N GLY A 73 4.65 6.43 9.27
CA GLY A 73 4.45 5.16 9.96
C GLY A 73 5.48 4.92 11.07
N ALA A 74 6.75 5.28 10.83
CA ALA A 74 7.80 5.24 11.83
C ALA A 74 7.54 6.27 12.95
N GLU A 75 7.18 7.50 12.59
CA GLU A 75 6.91 8.60 13.53
C GLU A 75 5.78 8.29 14.52
N VAL A 76 4.65 7.79 14.03
CA VAL A 76 3.48 7.45 14.88
C VAL A 76 3.48 5.98 15.33
N GLY A 77 4.48 5.19 14.92
CA GLY A 77 4.67 3.80 15.33
C GLY A 77 3.68 2.79 14.74
N CYS A 78 3.01 3.10 13.62
CA CYS A 78 1.98 2.25 13.00
C CYS A 78 2.49 1.45 11.79
N ALA A 79 1.68 0.48 11.35
CA ALA A 79 1.90 -0.22 10.10
C ALA A 79 1.54 0.63 8.88
N VAL A 80 2.12 0.30 7.72
CA VAL A 80 1.79 0.89 6.42
C VAL A 80 1.36 -0.21 5.45
N GLN A 81 0.08 -0.20 5.07
CA GLN A 81 -0.44 -1.11 4.06
C GLN A 81 -0.21 -0.54 2.66
N LEU A 82 0.42 -1.33 1.80
CA LEU A 82 0.86 -0.98 0.46
C LEU A 82 -0.09 -1.50 -0.62
N HIS A 83 -0.57 -0.60 -1.46
CA HIS A 83 -1.14 -0.90 -2.76
C HIS A 83 -0.07 -0.60 -3.84
N THR A 84 0.43 -1.65 -4.50
CA THR A 84 1.54 -1.56 -5.47
C THR A 84 1.32 -2.57 -6.60
N GLU A 85 2.27 -2.70 -7.52
CA GLU A 85 2.30 -3.72 -8.55
C GLU A 85 2.15 -5.16 -8.04
N ALA A 86 1.72 -6.06 -8.93
CA ALA A 86 1.72 -7.49 -8.68
C ALA A 86 3.17 -7.98 -8.74
N THR A 87 3.76 -8.23 -7.57
CA THR A 87 5.15 -8.65 -7.40
C THR A 87 5.29 -9.55 -6.17
N GLU A 88 6.32 -10.39 -6.19
CA GLU A 88 6.75 -11.25 -5.09
C GLU A 88 8.07 -10.76 -4.49
N ASP A 89 8.55 -9.59 -4.92
CA ASP A 89 9.74 -8.93 -4.42
C ASP A 89 9.44 -7.45 -4.19
N LEU A 90 9.56 -7.03 -2.93
CA LEU A 90 9.51 -5.63 -2.49
C LEU A 90 10.72 -5.32 -1.59
N THR A 91 11.85 -5.97 -1.83
CA THR A 91 13.10 -5.71 -1.10
C THR A 91 13.60 -4.27 -1.28
N ASP A 92 13.26 -3.63 -2.40
CA ASP A 92 13.49 -2.20 -2.62
C ASP A 92 12.72 -1.33 -1.61
N LEU A 93 11.43 -1.62 -1.39
CA LEU A 93 10.62 -0.90 -0.41
C LEU A 93 10.98 -1.26 1.03
N ALA A 94 11.43 -2.49 1.27
CA ALA A 94 11.97 -2.90 2.57
C ALA A 94 13.20 -2.06 2.94
N ALA A 95 14.14 -1.87 1.99
CA ALA A 95 15.31 -1.02 2.20
C ALA A 95 14.91 0.44 2.51
N VAL A 96 13.94 0.99 1.78
CA VAL A 96 13.43 2.35 2.06
C VAL A 96 12.78 2.44 3.44
N ALA A 97 12.06 1.41 3.89
CA ALA A 97 11.47 1.36 5.23
C ALA A 97 12.57 1.38 6.30
N GLU A 98 13.60 0.55 6.17
CA GLU A 98 14.75 0.52 7.09
C GLU A 98 15.46 1.88 7.15
N GLU A 99 15.70 2.52 6.00
CA GLU A 99 16.35 3.82 5.90
C GLU A 99 15.64 4.92 6.70
N VAL A 100 14.30 4.86 6.77
CA VAL A 100 13.48 5.84 7.52
C VAL A 100 13.12 5.36 8.92
N GLY A 101 13.64 4.22 9.36
CA GLY A 101 13.44 3.67 10.69
C GLY A 101 12.10 2.93 10.89
N LEU A 102 11.43 2.55 9.81
CA LEU A 102 10.26 1.68 9.85
C LEU A 102 10.71 0.22 9.71
N ASP A 103 10.33 -0.61 10.68
CA ASP A 103 10.54 -2.07 10.60
C ASP A 103 9.84 -2.64 9.35
N PRO A 104 10.54 -3.34 8.44
CA PRO A 104 9.91 -3.93 7.25
C PRO A 104 8.74 -4.87 7.53
N SER A 105 8.69 -5.49 8.71
CA SER A 105 7.53 -6.31 9.14
C SER A 105 6.26 -5.49 9.42
N LYS A 106 6.39 -4.15 9.54
CA LYS A 106 5.26 -3.21 9.61
C LYS A 106 4.84 -2.69 8.24
N VAL A 107 5.55 -3.04 7.18
CA VAL A 107 5.14 -2.78 5.80
C VAL A 107 4.34 -3.98 5.31
N VAL A 108 3.09 -3.76 4.96
CA VAL A 108 2.15 -4.84 4.63
C VAL A 108 1.72 -4.73 3.18
N LYS A 109 2.15 -5.65 2.32
CA LYS A 109 1.71 -5.69 0.93
C LYS A 109 0.31 -6.26 0.83
N HIS A 110 -0.64 -5.39 0.52
CA HIS A 110 -1.98 -5.78 0.15
C HIS A 110 -1.99 -6.49 -1.21
N TYR A 111 -2.85 -7.49 -1.34
CA TYR A 111 -3.06 -8.34 -2.49
C TYR A 111 -1.82 -9.17 -2.84
N ALA A 112 -1.18 -9.79 -1.84
CA ALA A 112 -0.06 -10.68 -2.06
C ALA A 112 -0.51 -12.02 -2.69
N ALA A 113 0.38 -12.63 -3.49
CA ALA A 113 0.15 -13.92 -4.15
C ALA A 113 0.44 -15.13 -3.24
N GLY A 114 0.94 -14.90 -2.03
CA GLY A 114 1.34 -15.92 -1.05
C GLY A 114 2.74 -15.61 -0.53
N GLU A 115 3.76 -15.94 -1.33
CA GLU A 115 5.16 -15.61 -1.05
C GLU A 115 5.49 -14.17 -1.41
N LEU A 116 6.33 -13.53 -0.60
CA LEU A 116 6.78 -12.16 -0.83
C LEU A 116 8.10 -11.90 -0.09
N ALA A 117 9.10 -11.43 -0.81
CA ALA A 117 10.36 -10.99 -0.23
C ALA A 117 10.31 -9.52 0.23
N GLY A 118 10.93 -9.25 1.37
CA GLY A 118 11.21 -7.90 1.88
C GLY A 118 10.18 -7.35 2.86
N VAL A 119 8.88 -7.61 2.67
CA VAL A 119 7.81 -7.03 3.51
C VAL A 119 6.75 -8.08 3.85
N THR A 120 5.88 -7.80 4.82
CA THR A 120 4.85 -8.75 5.25
C THR A 120 3.75 -8.90 4.20
N PRO A 121 3.45 -10.12 3.72
CA PRO A 121 2.35 -10.33 2.77
C PRO A 121 0.99 -10.30 3.48
N SER A 122 0.04 -9.57 2.91
CA SER A 122 -1.40 -9.73 3.15
C SER A 122 -2.00 -10.49 1.99
N VAL A 123 -2.31 -11.76 2.24
CA VAL A 123 -2.67 -12.75 1.22
C VAL A 123 -4.17 -12.77 1.07
N MET A 124 -4.63 -12.68 -0.18
CA MET A 124 -6.05 -12.84 -0.49
C MET A 124 -6.53 -14.21 0.00
N SER A 125 -7.71 -14.25 0.60
CA SER A 125 -8.33 -15.44 1.18
C SER A 125 -8.88 -16.39 0.10
N ASP A 126 -8.00 -16.75 -0.83
CA ASP A 126 -8.15 -17.76 -1.86
C ASP A 126 -7.34 -19.00 -1.46
N LYS A 127 -7.90 -20.18 -1.70
CA LYS A 127 -7.31 -21.42 -1.19
C LYS A 127 -5.88 -21.64 -1.68
N GLU A 128 -5.62 -21.45 -2.98
CA GLU A 128 -4.31 -21.75 -3.57
C GLU A 128 -3.24 -20.78 -3.04
N ARG A 129 -3.59 -19.49 -2.91
CA ARG A 129 -2.67 -18.49 -2.34
C ARG A 129 -2.37 -18.74 -0.86
N LEU A 130 -3.37 -19.17 -0.08
CA LEU A 130 -3.19 -19.50 1.33
C LEU A 130 -2.36 -20.76 1.55
N GLU A 131 -2.56 -21.79 0.72
CA GLU A 131 -1.71 -23.00 0.73
C GLU A 131 -0.26 -22.63 0.46
N ARG A 132 -0.01 -21.82 -0.59
CA ARG A 132 1.34 -21.32 -0.90
C ARG A 132 1.96 -20.51 0.24
N ALA A 133 1.21 -19.58 0.85
CA ALA A 133 1.70 -18.78 1.97
C ALA A 133 2.03 -19.64 3.19
N ALA A 134 1.22 -20.67 3.47
CA ALA A 134 1.44 -21.59 4.58
C ALA A 134 2.67 -22.50 4.34
N GLU A 135 2.90 -22.93 3.10
CA GLU A 135 4.06 -23.74 2.70
C GLU A 135 5.38 -22.96 2.82
N ALA A 136 5.36 -21.64 2.61
CA ALA A 136 6.52 -20.78 2.78
C ALA A 136 7.05 -20.73 4.22
N GLY A 137 6.20 -21.01 5.22
CA GLY A 137 6.59 -21.12 6.62
C GLY A 137 6.87 -19.78 7.32
N GLU A 138 6.56 -18.65 6.68
CA GLU A 138 6.77 -17.29 7.19
C GLU A 138 5.44 -16.66 7.63
N PRO A 139 5.45 -15.67 8.56
CA PRO A 139 4.24 -14.96 8.97
C PRO A 139 3.58 -14.21 7.80
N PHE A 140 2.25 -14.34 7.69
CA PHE A 140 1.44 -13.61 6.72
C PHE A 140 0.09 -13.19 7.33
N LEU A 141 -0.57 -12.22 6.70
CA LEU A 141 -1.95 -11.83 7.00
C LEU A 141 -2.91 -12.42 5.97
N MET A 142 -4.17 -12.58 6.35
CA MET A 142 -5.25 -12.94 5.44
C MET A 142 -6.17 -11.74 5.23
N GLU A 143 -6.64 -11.56 3.99
CA GLU A 143 -7.60 -10.50 3.67
C GLU A 143 -8.63 -10.94 2.63
N THR A 144 -9.77 -10.25 2.61
CA THR A 144 -10.84 -10.46 1.63
C THR A 144 -10.83 -9.42 0.51
N ASP A 145 -10.23 -8.26 0.78
CA ASP A 145 -10.34 -7.02 0.00
C ASP A 145 -11.78 -6.63 -0.35
N PHE A 146 -12.76 -6.96 0.51
CA PHE A 146 -14.17 -6.80 0.18
C PHE A 146 -14.51 -5.40 -0.38
N VAL A 147 -15.18 -5.39 -1.53
CA VAL A 147 -15.67 -4.19 -2.21
C VAL A 147 -17.19 -4.20 -2.17
N ASP A 148 -17.76 -3.21 -1.47
CA ASP A 148 -19.20 -3.00 -1.38
C ASP A 148 -19.72 -2.18 -2.58
N ASP A 149 -19.50 -2.72 -3.79
CA ASP A 149 -19.94 -2.11 -5.05
C ASP A 149 -20.95 -3.05 -5.75
N PRO A 150 -22.24 -2.68 -5.81
CA PRO A 150 -23.26 -3.52 -6.42
C PRO A 150 -23.06 -3.73 -7.92
N ASP A 151 -22.33 -2.84 -8.60
CA ASP A 151 -22.04 -2.94 -10.03
C ASP A 151 -20.85 -3.87 -10.31
N ARG A 152 -20.11 -4.30 -9.28
CA ARG A 152 -18.93 -5.16 -9.42
C ARG A 152 -18.96 -6.39 -8.48
N PRO A 153 -20.00 -7.23 -8.54
CA PRO A 153 -20.13 -8.38 -7.66
C PRO A 153 -19.01 -9.40 -7.92
N GLY A 154 -18.38 -9.88 -6.84
CA GLY A 154 -17.40 -10.98 -6.90
C GLY A 154 -16.01 -10.60 -7.46
N MET A 155 -15.71 -9.31 -7.57
CA MET A 155 -14.36 -8.83 -7.93
C MET A 155 -13.27 -9.30 -6.95
N VAL A 156 -13.68 -9.52 -5.71
CA VAL A 156 -12.90 -9.88 -4.52
C VAL A 156 -13.73 -10.87 -3.70
N LEU A 157 -13.18 -11.40 -2.61
CA LEU A 157 -13.93 -12.34 -1.77
C LEU A 157 -15.13 -11.62 -1.13
N GLY A 158 -16.33 -12.03 -1.48
CA GLY A 158 -17.59 -11.43 -1.02
C GLY A 158 -18.49 -12.43 -0.30
N PRO A 159 -19.59 -11.99 0.34
CA PRO A 159 -20.45 -12.86 1.16
C PRO A 159 -21.09 -14.07 0.44
N LYS A 160 -20.96 -14.15 -0.89
CA LYS A 160 -21.48 -15.23 -1.73
C LYS A 160 -20.45 -16.32 -2.07
N THR A 161 -19.21 -16.22 -1.59
CA THR A 161 -18.14 -17.20 -1.84
C THR A 161 -18.14 -18.31 -0.82
#